data_AF-A0A3G9JWI2-F1
#
_entry.id   AF-A0A3G9JWI2-F1
#
_cell.length_a   1.000
_cell.length_b   1.000
_cell.length_c   1.000
_cell.angle_alpha   90.00
_cell.angle_beta   90.00
_cell.angle_gamma   90.00
#
_symmetry.space_group_name_H-M   'P 1'
#
loop_
_entity.id
_entity.type
_entity.pdbx_description
1 polymer ?
#
loop_
_entity_poly.entity_id
_entity_poly.type
_entity_poly.pdbx_seq_one_letter_code
_entity_poly.pdbx_strand_id
1 'polypeptide(L)'
;MALLGAHGEERMDSNARMGEAIRAANEALEHLGRAADLLDDASRWGVVDMLGGNMVTTLLKHRKVDDAQDEVNAAKRALQLFVGRIEGIDGVGLNVELGGVLQFFDIFCDNIINDLFAQRRIKESQRRVDEAIAEVTRVRDQLCRM
;
A
#
# COMPACT_ATOMS: atom_id res chain seq x y z
N MET A 1 18.34 -18.24 -39.44
CA MET A 1 18.18 -18.78 -38.07
C MET A 1 18.59 -17.70 -37.06
N ALA A 2 17.69 -16.77 -36.73
CA ALA A 2 17.95 -15.74 -35.69
C ALA A 2 16.68 -15.31 -34.93
N LEU A 3 15.55 -16.00 -35.11
CA LEU A 3 14.24 -15.60 -34.53
C LEU A 3 13.82 -16.38 -33.28
N LEU A 4 14.64 -17.32 -32.80
CA LEU A 4 14.30 -18.16 -31.62
C LEU A 4 14.91 -17.66 -30.30
N GLY A 5 15.80 -16.66 -30.32
CA GLY A 5 16.47 -16.14 -29.11
C GLY A 5 15.65 -15.10 -28.33
N ALA A 6 15.01 -14.15 -29.02
CA ALA A 6 14.35 -13.01 -28.40
C ALA A 6 13.15 -13.40 -27.50
N HIS A 7 12.35 -14.39 -27.91
CA HIS A 7 11.20 -14.85 -27.12
C HIS A 7 11.57 -15.65 -25.85
N GLY A 8 12.79 -16.18 -25.77
CA GLY A 8 13.27 -16.86 -24.56
C GLY A 8 13.70 -15.88 -23.47
N GLU A 9 14.33 -14.78 -23.88
CA GLU A 9 14.81 -13.72 -22.96
C GLU A 9 13.65 -12.88 -22.41
N GLU A 10 12.67 -12.52 -23.24
CA GLU A 10 11.47 -11.79 -22.81
C GLU A 10 10.64 -12.55 -21.76
N ARG A 11 10.52 -13.88 -21.88
CA ARG A 11 9.80 -14.71 -20.91
C ARG A 11 10.53 -14.84 -19.57
N MET A 12 11.86 -14.86 -19.60
CA MET A 12 12.69 -14.92 -18.38
C MET A 12 12.63 -13.60 -17.62
N ASP A 13 12.69 -12.47 -18.34
CA ASP A 13 12.54 -11.12 -17.77
C ASP A 13 11.16 -10.94 -17.11
N SER A 14 10.10 -11.39 -17.79
CA SER A 14 8.73 -11.30 -17.26
C SER A 14 8.57 -12.07 -15.93
N ASN A 15 9.07 -13.31 -15.86
CA ASN A 15 9.03 -14.10 -14.61
C ASN A 15 9.82 -13.46 -13.47
N ALA A 16 11.01 -12.91 -13.76
CA ALA A 16 11.79 -12.21 -12.75
C ALA A 16 11.06 -10.96 -12.23
N ARG A 17 10.49 -10.17 -13.15
CA ARG A 17 9.69 -8.98 -12.82
C ARG A 17 8.42 -9.31 -12.05
N MET A 18 7.74 -10.42 -12.36
CA MET A 18 6.60 -10.92 -11.57
C MET A 18 7.02 -11.25 -10.13
N GLY A 19 8.16 -11.93 -9.95
CA GLY A 19 8.69 -12.23 -8.62
C GLY A 19 9.00 -10.97 -7.82
N GLU A 20 9.63 -9.98 -8.45
CA GLU A 20 9.90 -8.68 -7.83
C GLU A 20 8.62 -7.89 -7.50
N ALA A 21 7.61 -7.95 -8.37
CA ALA A 21 6.32 -7.35 -8.14
C ALA A 21 5.62 -7.96 -6.92
N ILE A 22 5.54 -9.29 -6.84
CA ILE A 22 4.94 -9.99 -5.69
C ILE A 22 5.68 -9.63 -4.40
N ARG A 23 7.01 -9.54 -4.44
CA ARG A 23 7.82 -9.12 -3.29
C ARG A 23 7.49 -7.70 -2.85
N ALA A 24 7.42 -6.75 -3.80
CA ALA A 24 7.07 -5.36 -3.52
C ALA A 24 5.63 -5.21 -2.99
N ALA A 25 4.68 -6.01 -3.51
CA ALA A 25 3.30 -6.04 -3.00
C ALA A 25 3.24 -6.56 -1.56
N ASN A 26 4.00 -7.62 -1.22
CA ASN A 26 4.07 -8.12 0.15
C ASN A 26 4.67 -7.08 1.11
N GLU A 27 5.77 -6.43 0.70
CA GLU A 27 6.38 -5.34 1.48
C GLU A 27 5.38 -4.19 1.71
N ALA A 28 4.63 -3.79 0.67
CA ALA A 28 3.58 -2.79 0.81
C ALA A 28 2.50 -3.22 1.82
N LEU A 29 2.03 -4.46 1.76
CA LEU A 29 1.01 -4.99 2.67
C LEU A 29 1.50 -5.04 4.12
N GLU A 30 2.77 -5.36 4.36
CA GLU A 30 3.35 -5.32 5.70
C GLU A 30 3.34 -3.91 6.29
N HIS A 31 3.75 -2.91 5.50
CA HIS A 31 3.74 -1.51 5.92
C HIS A 31 2.31 -0.98 6.14
N LEU A 32 1.37 -1.33 5.26
CA LEU A 32 -0.04 -0.98 5.44
C LEU A 32 -0.64 -1.63 6.69
N GLY A 33 -0.31 -2.89 6.98
CA GLY A 33 -0.72 -3.57 8.20
C GLY A 33 -0.21 -2.87 9.46
N ARG A 34 1.07 -2.51 9.50
CA ARG A 34 1.64 -1.73 10.62
C ARG A 34 0.97 -0.38 10.78
N ALA A 35 0.70 0.32 9.68
CA ALA A 35 -0.04 1.59 9.72
C ALA A 35 -1.46 1.41 10.30
N ALA A 36 -2.17 0.35 9.90
CA ALA A 36 -3.51 0.04 10.40
C ALA A 36 -3.49 -0.21 11.92
N ASP A 37 -2.52 -0.99 12.42
CA ASP A 37 -2.35 -1.26 13.85
C ASP A 37 -2.07 0.02 14.65
N LEU A 38 -1.17 0.87 14.15
CA LEU A 38 -0.84 2.15 14.79
C LEU A 38 -2.04 3.12 14.83
N LEU A 39 -2.85 3.14 13.76
CA LEU A 39 -4.08 3.94 13.69
C LEU A 39 -5.17 3.41 14.62
N ASP A 40 -5.34 2.09 14.71
CA ASP A 40 -6.30 1.45 15.62
C ASP A 40 -5.95 1.76 17.08
N ASP A 41 -4.67 1.65 17.42
CA ASP A 41 -4.14 2.05 18.70
C ASP A 41 -4.42 3.54 18.97
N ALA A 42 -4.06 4.43 18.04
CA ALA A 42 -4.29 5.86 18.20
C ALA A 42 -5.78 6.21 18.39
N SER A 43 -6.69 5.46 17.75
CA SER A 43 -8.14 5.56 17.92
C SER A 43 -8.57 5.15 19.33
N ARG A 44 -8.08 4.02 19.85
CA ARG A 44 -8.40 3.52 21.20
C ARG A 44 -7.93 4.45 22.31
N TRP A 45 -6.73 5.03 22.19
CA TRP A 45 -6.21 6.01 23.16
C TRP A 45 -7.00 7.33 23.17
N GLY A 46 -7.65 7.69 22.05
CA GLY A 46 -8.56 8.83 21.98
C GLY A 46 -9.86 8.65 22.78
N VAL A 47 -10.30 7.41 23.02
CA VAL A 47 -11.50 7.10 23.82
C VAL A 47 -11.19 7.10 25.32
N VAL A 48 -9.97 6.71 25.69
CA VAL A 48 -9.48 6.71 27.09
C VAL A 48 -9.36 8.15 27.65
N ASP A 49 -9.07 9.13 26.80
CA ASP A 49 -8.95 10.56 27.15
C ASP A 49 -10.30 11.20 27.58
N MET A 50 -11.44 10.58 27.24
CA MET A 50 -12.76 11.08 27.66
C MET A 50 -13.12 10.72 29.11
N LEU A 51 -12.32 9.90 29.80
CA LEU A 51 -12.63 9.39 31.14
C LEU A 51 -11.70 9.85 32.27
N GLY A 52 -10.59 10.56 32.00
CA GLY A 52 -9.65 10.93 33.05
C GLY A 52 -8.73 12.06 32.64
N GLY A 53 -9.14 13.30 32.95
CA GLY A 53 -8.38 14.50 32.62
C GLY A 53 -6.96 14.47 33.19
N ASN A 54 -5.96 14.45 32.30
CA ASN A 54 -4.70 15.17 32.50
C ASN A 54 -3.82 15.11 31.23
N MET A 55 -3.44 16.30 30.77
CA MET A 55 -2.31 16.81 29.97
C MET A 55 -1.15 15.90 29.42
N VAL A 56 -1.09 14.60 29.70
CA VAL A 56 -0.05 13.65 29.22
C VAL A 56 -0.44 13.00 27.88
N THR A 57 -1.72 13.02 27.51
CA THR A 57 -2.30 12.27 26.38
C THR A 57 -1.97 12.83 24.99
N THR A 58 -1.58 14.10 24.86
CA THR A 58 -1.34 14.74 23.54
C THR A 58 -0.02 14.33 22.88
N LEU A 59 1.03 13.99 23.65
CA LEU A 59 2.37 13.67 23.12
C LEU A 59 2.49 12.22 22.60
N LEU A 60 1.91 11.26 23.33
CA LEU A 60 1.88 9.85 22.90
C LEU A 60 0.97 9.64 21.68
N LYS A 61 -0.11 10.42 21.58
CA LYS A 61 -1.01 10.42 20.41
C LYS A 61 -0.33 10.95 19.14
N HIS A 62 0.56 11.93 19.26
CA HIS A 62 1.31 12.43 18.11
C HIS A 62 2.22 11.36 17.53
N ARG A 63 3.04 10.73 18.38
CA ARG A 63 4.02 9.75 17.91
C ARG A 63 3.39 8.59 17.16
N LYS A 64 2.28 8.02 17.63
CA LYS A 64 1.61 6.92 16.91
C LYS A 64 1.06 7.34 15.54
N VAL A 65 0.57 8.57 15.41
CA VAL A 65 0.08 9.09 14.13
C VAL A 65 1.25 9.39 13.19
N ASP A 66 2.35 9.93 13.72
CA ASP A 66 3.59 10.17 12.97
C ASP A 66 4.22 8.85 12.51
N ASP A 67 4.30 7.85 13.39
CA ASP A 67 4.78 6.49 13.07
C ASP A 67 3.89 5.83 11.99
N ALA A 68 2.56 5.98 12.11
CA ALA A 68 1.64 5.49 11.09
C ALA A 68 1.84 6.18 9.74
N GLN A 69 2.16 7.49 9.76
CA GLN A 69 2.47 8.24 8.55
C GLN A 69 3.75 7.72 7.89
N ASP A 70 4.78 7.39 8.68
CA ASP A 70 6.02 6.82 8.16
C ASP A 70 5.81 5.44 7.54
N GLU A 71 4.98 4.60 8.16
CA GLU A 71 4.59 3.29 7.61
C GLU A 71 3.80 3.46 6.30
N VAL A 72 2.84 4.38 6.21
CA VAL A 72 2.12 4.67 4.96
C VAL A 72 3.07 5.18 3.86
N ASN A 73 4.04 6.02 4.22
CA ASN A 73 5.05 6.50 3.27
C ASN A 73 5.94 5.37 2.75
N ALA A 74 6.27 4.40 3.59
CA ALA A 74 7.01 3.21 3.19
C ALA A 74 6.18 2.30 2.28
N ALA A 75 4.90 2.07 2.62
CA ALA A 75 3.97 1.35 1.76
C ALA A 75 3.87 2.00 0.37
N LYS A 76 3.78 3.34 0.29
CA LYS A 76 3.75 4.06 -0.99
C LYS A 76 4.97 3.76 -1.86
N ARG A 77 6.18 3.76 -1.28
CA ARG A 77 7.40 3.44 -2.04
C ARG A 77 7.39 2.00 -2.56
N ALA A 78 6.96 1.05 -1.73
CA ALA A 78 6.83 -0.35 -2.15
C ALA A 78 5.77 -0.51 -3.26
N LEU A 79 4.65 0.22 -3.19
CA LEU A 79 3.62 0.21 -4.22
C LEU A 79 4.09 0.83 -5.54
N GLN A 80 4.90 1.88 -5.51
CA GLN A 80 5.52 2.44 -6.73
C GLN A 80 6.39 1.40 -7.44
N LEU A 81 7.19 0.67 -6.66
CA LEU A 81 7.99 -0.43 -7.19
C LEU A 81 7.10 -1.54 -7.75
N PHE A 82 6.05 -1.92 -7.02
CA PHE A 82 5.10 -2.93 -7.47
C PHE A 82 4.51 -2.59 -8.84
N VAL A 83 3.93 -1.39 -8.96
CA VAL A 83 3.33 -0.87 -10.20
C VAL A 83 4.35 -0.84 -11.34
N GLY A 84 5.55 -0.29 -11.11
CA GLY A 84 6.58 -0.21 -12.15
C GLY A 84 7.09 -1.58 -12.62
N ARG A 85 7.04 -2.62 -11.77
CA ARG A 85 7.45 -3.97 -12.18
C ARG A 85 6.42 -4.66 -13.06
N ILE A 86 5.14 -4.41 -12.81
CA ILE A 86 4.02 -5.01 -13.56
C ILE A 86 3.64 -4.21 -14.83
N GLU A 87 4.09 -2.97 -14.94
CA GLU A 87 3.90 -2.13 -16.12
C GLU A 87 4.59 -2.75 -17.35
N GLY A 88 3.80 -3.23 -18.32
CA GLY A 88 4.30 -3.91 -19.53
C GLY A 88 4.32 -5.44 -19.45
N ILE A 89 3.77 -6.05 -18.39
CA ILE A 89 3.43 -7.48 -18.40
C ILE A 89 2.09 -7.63 -19.14
N ASP A 90 2.12 -8.20 -20.34
CA ASP A 90 0.92 -8.36 -21.17
C ASP A 90 0.03 -9.51 -20.69
N GLY A 91 -1.25 -9.19 -20.42
CA GLY A 91 -2.30 -10.14 -20.08
C GLY A 91 -3.68 -9.49 -20.05
N VAL A 92 -4.67 -10.09 -20.74
CA VAL A 92 -6.00 -9.48 -20.97
C VAL A 92 -6.73 -9.14 -19.66
N GLY A 93 -6.55 -9.94 -18.61
CA GLY A 93 -7.13 -9.68 -17.28
C GLY A 93 -6.31 -8.71 -16.41
N LEU A 94 -4.98 -8.69 -16.59
CA LEU A 94 -4.09 -7.83 -15.83
C LEU A 94 -4.21 -6.37 -16.28
N ASN A 95 -4.38 -6.11 -17.58
CA ASN A 95 -4.45 -4.74 -18.11
C ASN A 95 -5.67 -3.94 -17.60
N VAL A 96 -6.84 -4.59 -17.46
CA VAL A 96 -8.04 -3.96 -16.90
C VAL A 96 -7.86 -3.64 -15.42
N GLU A 97 -7.25 -4.55 -14.67
CA GLU A 97 -7.02 -4.36 -13.24
C GLU A 97 -5.90 -3.38 -12.96
N LEU A 98 -4.83 -3.39 -13.74
CA LEU A 98 -3.74 -2.43 -13.71
C LEU A 98 -4.28 -1.01 -13.84
N GLY A 99 -5.24 -0.77 -14.74
CA GLY A 99 -5.90 0.53 -14.85
C GLY A 99 -6.60 0.96 -13.56
N GLY A 100 -7.30 0.03 -12.89
CA GLY A 100 -7.93 0.28 -11.59
C GLY A 100 -6.91 0.51 -10.47
N VAL A 101 -5.81 -0.22 -10.45
CA VAL A 101 -4.73 -0.11 -9.47
C VAL A 101 -3.96 1.19 -9.63
N LEU A 102 -3.64 1.59 -10.86
CA LEU A 102 -2.99 2.86 -11.17
C LEU A 102 -3.87 4.03 -10.72
N GLN A 103 -5.16 3.99 -11.05
CA GLN A 103 -6.12 5.00 -10.60
C GLN A 103 -6.24 5.03 -9.07
N PHE A 104 -6.31 3.86 -8.42
CA PHE A 104 -6.32 3.76 -6.97
C PHE A 104 -5.03 4.32 -6.38
N PHE A 105 -3.87 3.97 -6.96
CA PHE A 105 -2.57 4.41 -6.50
C PHE A 105 -2.45 5.93 -6.55
N ASP A 106 -2.88 6.58 -7.64
CA ASP A 106 -2.88 8.04 -7.76
C ASP A 106 -3.74 8.67 -6.66
N ILE A 107 -4.97 8.16 -6.47
CA ILE A 107 -5.88 8.64 -5.42
C ILE A 107 -5.30 8.41 -4.02
N PHE A 108 -4.74 7.22 -3.78
CA PHE A 108 -4.18 6.82 -2.48
C PHE A 108 -2.96 7.68 -2.15
N CYS A 109 -2.06 7.83 -3.10
CA CYS A 109 -0.77 8.50 -2.93
C CYS A 109 -0.87 10.01 -2.80
N ASP A 110 -1.87 10.64 -3.42
CA ASP A 110 -2.07 12.08 -3.35
C ASP A 110 -2.94 12.49 -2.18
N ASN A 111 -4.04 11.77 -1.90
CA ASN A 111 -5.02 12.21 -0.90
C ASN A 111 -4.81 11.64 0.50
N ILE A 112 -4.33 10.40 0.66
CA ILE A 112 -4.27 9.77 2.00
C ILE A 112 -3.10 10.32 2.81
N ILE A 113 -1.93 10.47 2.21
CA ILE A 113 -0.76 11.01 2.91
C ILE A 113 -0.95 12.50 3.21
N ASN A 114 -1.36 13.29 2.21
CA ASN A 114 -1.39 14.74 2.38
C ASN A 114 -2.56 15.23 3.24
N ASP A 115 -3.75 14.65 3.13
CA ASP A 115 -4.95 15.28 3.68
C ASP A 115 -5.38 14.66 5.02
N LEU A 116 -5.24 13.35 5.19
CA LEU A 116 -5.74 12.66 6.38
C LEU A 116 -4.83 12.80 7.60
N PHE A 117 -3.52 12.70 7.41
CA PHE A 117 -2.56 12.86 8.50
C PHE A 117 -2.42 14.34 8.88
N ALA A 118 -2.46 15.25 7.91
CA ALA A 118 -2.49 16.69 8.17
C ALA A 118 -3.75 17.12 8.97
N GLN A 119 -4.92 16.55 8.66
CA GLN A 119 -6.17 16.84 9.37
C GLN A 119 -6.44 15.91 10.58
N ARG A 120 -5.52 14.99 10.92
CA ARG A 120 -5.65 13.98 12.00
C ARG A 120 -6.96 13.17 11.97
N ARG A 121 -7.49 12.86 10.78
CA ARG A 121 -8.75 12.11 10.65
C ARG A 121 -8.53 10.60 10.76
N ILE A 122 -8.12 10.13 11.95
CA ILE A 122 -7.70 8.74 12.24
C ILE A 122 -8.67 7.69 11.68
N LYS A 123 -9.98 7.85 11.86
CA LYS A 123 -10.99 6.90 11.37
C LYS A 123 -11.05 6.81 9.84
N GLU A 124 -10.90 7.96 9.17
CA GLU A 124 -10.83 7.98 7.71
C GLU A 124 -9.49 7.36 7.26
N SER A 125 -8.42 7.54 8.03
CA SER A 125 -7.08 6.96 7.73
C SER A 125 -7.14 5.45 7.77
N GLN A 126 -7.78 4.92 8.81
CA GLN A 126 -7.96 3.50 8.97
C GLN A 126 -8.74 2.90 7.81
N ARG A 127 -9.92 3.48 7.47
CA ARG A 127 -10.73 3.02 6.32
C ARG A 127 -9.95 3.01 5.01
N ARG A 128 -9.15 4.04 4.77
CA ARG A 128 -8.35 4.19 3.55
C ARG A 128 -7.16 3.23 3.48
N VAL A 129 -6.51 2.96 4.62
CA VAL A 129 -5.46 1.94 4.73
C VAL A 129 -6.05 0.54 4.49
N ASP A 130 -7.23 0.25 5.04
CA ASP A 130 -7.92 -1.03 4.82
C ASP A 130 -8.31 -1.23 3.34
N GLU A 131 -8.81 -0.19 2.68
CA GLU A 131 -9.08 -0.20 1.22
C GLU A 131 -7.81 -0.52 0.42
N ALA A 132 -6.67 0.04 0.81
CA ALA A 132 -5.39 -0.24 0.17
C ALA A 132 -4.93 -1.69 0.36
N ILE A 133 -5.07 -2.23 1.57
CA ILE A 133 -4.74 -3.62 1.86
C ILE A 133 -5.59 -4.54 0.96
N ALA A 134 -6.88 -4.27 0.83
CA ALA A 134 -7.79 -5.06 0.01
C ALA A 134 -7.38 -5.03 -1.48
N GLU A 135 -7.15 -3.85 -2.06
CA GLU A 135 -6.77 -3.74 -3.47
C GLU A 135 -5.40 -4.36 -3.78
N VAL A 136 -4.39 -4.11 -2.93
CA VAL A 136 -3.05 -4.67 -3.14
C VAL A 136 -3.07 -6.19 -3.01
N THR A 137 -3.83 -6.72 -2.05
CA THR A 137 -4.05 -8.17 -1.90
C THR A 137 -4.69 -8.77 -3.14
N ARG A 138 -5.74 -8.14 -3.66
CA ARG A 138 -6.47 -8.61 -4.85
C ARG A 138 -5.56 -8.79 -6.06
N VAL A 139 -4.70 -7.80 -6.31
CA VAL A 139 -3.83 -7.75 -7.49
C VAL A 139 -2.64 -8.70 -7.34
N ARG A 140 -2.03 -8.72 -6.15
CA ARG A 140 -1.00 -9.71 -5.82
C ARG A 140 -1.51 -11.13 -6.03
N ASP A 141 -2.70 -11.43 -5.51
CA ASP A 141 -3.30 -12.76 -5.62
C ASP A 141 -3.59 -13.15 -7.08
N GLN A 142 -3.93 -12.18 -7.92
CA GLN A 142 -4.06 -12.41 -9.36
C GLN A 142 -2.72 -12.72 -10.02
N LEU A 143 -1.67 -11.94 -9.72
CA LEU A 143 -0.33 -12.19 -10.23
C LEU A 143 0.20 -13.58 -9.82
N CYS A 144 -0.12 -14.03 -8.61
CA CYS A 144 0.23 -15.39 -8.14
C CYS A 144 -0.53 -16.52 -8.86
N ARG A 145 -1.64 -16.21 -9.54
CA ARG A 145 -2.47 -17.19 -10.26
C ARG A 145 -2.18 -17.28 -11.76
N MET A 146 -1.37 -16.36 -12.29
CA MET A 146 -0.91 -16.36 -13.68
C MET A 146 0.29 -17.30 -13.85
#